data_AF-A0A2G1WXS2-F1
#
_entry.id   AF-A0A2G1WXS2-F1
#
_cell.length_a   1.000
_cell.length_b   1.000
_cell.length_c   1.000
_cell.angle_alpha   90.00
_cell.angle_beta   90.00
_cell.angle_gamma   90.00
#
_symmetry.space_group_name_H-M   'P 1'
#
loop_
_entity.id
_entity.type
_entity.pdbx_description
1 polymer ?
#
loop_
_entity_poly.entity_id
_entity_poly.type
_entity_poly.pdbx_seq_one_letter_code
_entity_poly.pdbx_strand_id
1 'polypeptide(L)'
;MGRDQRSWRPDLNDDGELCDMDVSGWIRTEFRAAEFGDKRLTDRLVQLGDELGSSPAESIPASCEDWASTKATYRFCDNESVEPTEILSAHKQSQRSRVSGGDELLVVSDTTYLTFPRHPAKDGLGDISSSDIDVEGVKLHTSVGIRPDTQQMTGVIDQQVLVEDQQAGNTYSTNGKDCLLYPSDA
;
A
#
# COMPACT_ATOMS: atom_id res chain seq x y z
N MET A 1 -8.77 -39.77 -14.10
CA MET A 1 -9.94 -39.41 -13.27
C MET A 1 -9.42 -39.06 -11.89
N GLY A 2 -9.79 -37.90 -11.37
CA GLY A 2 -9.30 -37.35 -10.11
C GLY A 2 -8.86 -35.90 -10.26
N ARG A 3 -9.82 -35.00 -10.55
CA ARG A 3 -9.61 -33.55 -10.46
C ARG A 3 -9.60 -33.21 -8.96
N ASP A 4 -8.44 -32.88 -8.41
CA ASP A 4 -8.35 -32.32 -7.06
C ASP A 4 -8.61 -30.81 -7.17
N GLN A 5 -9.89 -30.44 -7.00
CA GLN A 5 -10.32 -29.05 -6.96
C GLN A 5 -9.89 -28.45 -5.61
N ARG A 6 -8.75 -27.78 -5.57
CA ARG A 6 -8.37 -26.99 -4.39
C ARG A 6 -8.98 -25.61 -4.51
N SER A 7 -10.24 -25.53 -4.08
CA SER A 7 -10.82 -24.30 -3.56
C SER A 7 -9.85 -23.70 -2.54
N TRP A 8 -9.63 -22.40 -2.58
CA TRP A 8 -8.97 -21.67 -1.49
C TRP A 8 -9.54 -22.15 -0.15
N ARG A 9 -8.69 -22.79 0.66
CA ARG A 9 -8.97 -23.15 2.05
C ARG A 9 -7.87 -22.50 2.87
N PRO A 10 -8.19 -21.65 3.84
CA PRO A 10 -7.19 -21.17 4.76
C PRO A 10 -6.57 -22.37 5.50
N ASP A 11 -5.27 -22.29 5.79
CA ASP A 11 -4.60 -23.31 6.59
C ASP A 11 -5.20 -23.26 7.99
N LEU A 12 -5.89 -24.35 8.35
CA LEU A 12 -6.44 -24.56 9.67
C LEU A 12 -5.44 -25.36 10.50
N ASN A 13 -5.28 -25.03 11.77
CA ASN A 13 -4.56 -25.89 12.71
C ASN A 13 -5.32 -27.22 12.91
N ASP A 14 -4.72 -28.18 13.63
CA ASP A 14 -5.35 -29.48 13.92
C ASP A 14 -6.73 -29.36 14.62
N ASP A 15 -7.04 -28.19 15.18
CA ASP A 15 -8.29 -27.85 15.86
C ASP A 15 -9.33 -27.16 14.96
N GLY A 16 -9.01 -26.91 13.68
CA GLY A 16 -9.93 -26.28 12.72
C GLY A 16 -10.05 -24.76 12.86
N GLU A 17 -9.18 -24.13 13.64
CA GLU A 17 -9.04 -22.67 13.72
C GLU A 17 -8.08 -22.18 12.65
N LEU A 18 -8.26 -20.95 12.17
CA LEU A 18 -7.26 -20.31 11.30
C LEU A 18 -5.91 -20.42 12.00
N CYS A 19 -4.91 -21.03 11.34
CA CYS A 19 -3.54 -20.97 11.84
C CYS A 19 -3.26 -19.49 12.13
N ASP A 20 -2.95 -19.20 13.38
CA ASP A 20 -2.47 -17.89 13.83
C ASP A 20 -1.29 -17.54 12.93
N MET A 21 -1.54 -16.76 11.87
CA MET A 21 -0.46 -16.23 11.07
C MET A 21 0.33 -15.41 12.07
N ASP A 22 1.62 -15.68 12.19
CA ASP A 22 2.52 -14.75 12.85
C ASP A 22 2.57 -13.47 11.99
N VAL A 23 1.54 -12.63 12.15
CA VAL A 23 1.32 -11.38 11.41
C VAL A 23 2.56 -10.51 11.64
N SER A 24 3.08 -10.49 12.86
CA SER A 24 4.31 -9.81 13.23
C SER A 24 5.52 -10.30 12.42
N GLY A 25 5.70 -11.62 12.26
CA GLY A 25 6.78 -12.23 11.49
C GLY A 25 6.67 -11.98 9.99
N TRP A 26 5.45 -12.02 9.46
CA TRP A 26 5.18 -11.72 8.05
C TRP A 26 5.44 -10.24 7.73
N ILE A 27 4.89 -9.32 8.53
CA ILE A 27 5.08 -7.86 8.38
C ILE A 27 6.56 -7.51 8.49
N ARG A 28 7.28 -8.12 9.45
CA ARG A 28 8.73 -7.95 9.58
C ARG A 28 9.48 -8.36 8.33
N THR A 29 9.06 -9.47 7.71
CA THR A 29 9.64 -9.92 6.45
C THR A 29 9.31 -8.97 5.31
N GLU A 30 8.07 -8.48 5.24
CA GLU A 30 7.58 -7.60 4.18
C GLU A 30 8.36 -6.28 4.13
N PHE A 31 8.63 -5.68 5.29
CA PHE A 31 9.27 -4.37 5.39
C PHE A 31 10.73 -4.40 5.85
N ARG A 32 11.37 -5.57 5.89
CA ARG A 32 12.77 -5.73 6.35
C ARG A 32 13.78 -4.85 5.61
N ALA A 33 13.45 -4.46 4.38
CA ALA A 33 14.31 -3.68 3.49
C ALA A 33 14.04 -2.17 3.54
N ALA A 34 13.11 -1.72 4.38
CA ALA A 34 12.80 -0.29 4.52
C ALA A 34 13.94 0.42 5.27
N GLU A 35 14.54 1.42 4.63
CA GLU A 35 15.67 2.19 5.17
C GLU A 35 15.31 3.68 5.33
N PHE A 36 14.96 4.07 6.55
CA PHE A 36 14.64 5.46 6.91
C PHE A 36 15.83 6.23 7.53
N GLY A 37 17.04 5.65 7.53
CA GLY A 37 18.21 6.21 8.22
C GLY A 37 18.20 6.07 9.76
N ASP A 38 17.06 5.74 10.37
CA ASP A 38 16.94 5.34 11.78
C ASP A 38 16.22 4.00 11.91
N LYS A 39 16.89 3.00 12.49
CA LYS A 39 16.33 1.66 12.72
C LYS A 39 15.03 1.69 13.53
N ARG A 40 14.84 2.69 14.40
CA ARG A 40 13.62 2.82 15.22
C ARG A 40 12.40 3.11 14.36
N LEU A 41 12.57 3.77 13.22
CA LEU A 41 11.49 4.00 12.26
C LEU A 41 11.12 2.71 11.55
N THR A 42 12.10 1.89 11.17
CA THR A 42 11.84 0.56 10.58
C THR A 42 11.17 -0.37 11.60
N ASP A 43 11.64 -0.40 12.85
CA ASP A 43 10.99 -1.16 13.93
C ASP A 43 9.54 -0.68 14.16
N ARG A 44 9.32 0.65 14.14
CA ARG A 44 7.97 1.22 14.26
C ARG A 44 7.09 0.86 13.07
N LEU A 45 7.59 0.88 11.84
CA LEU A 45 6.84 0.45 10.65
C LEU A 45 6.33 -0.98 10.81
N VAL A 46 7.17 -1.89 11.33
CA VAL A 46 6.76 -3.28 11.56
C VAL A 46 5.65 -3.35 12.61
N GLN A 47 5.77 -2.61 13.71
CA GLN A 47 4.69 -2.54 14.71
C GLN A 47 3.39 -1.98 14.12
N LEU A 48 3.46 -0.91 13.32
CA LEU A 48 2.28 -0.33 12.69
C LEU A 48 1.64 -1.26 11.67
N GLY A 49 2.43 -2.03 10.92
CA GLY A 49 1.90 -3.01 9.99
C GLY A 49 1.12 -4.11 10.70
N ASP A 50 1.51 -4.48 11.91
CA ASP A 50 0.78 -5.42 12.77
C ASP A 50 -0.50 -4.79 13.35
N GLU A 51 -0.39 -3.61 14.00
CA GLU A 51 -1.50 -2.88 14.61
C GLU A 51 -2.59 -2.53 13.58
N LEU A 52 -2.21 -1.91 12.46
CA LEU A 52 -3.15 -1.48 11.42
C LEU A 52 -3.58 -2.63 10.51
N GLY A 53 -2.71 -3.63 10.30
CA GLY A 53 -3.00 -4.79 9.46
C GLY A 53 -4.00 -5.75 10.10
N SER A 54 -4.02 -5.83 11.43
CA SER A 54 -4.99 -6.66 12.17
C SER A 54 -6.40 -6.08 12.15
N SER A 55 -6.54 -4.76 12.03
CA SER A 55 -7.82 -4.03 12.05
C SER A 55 -7.89 -2.95 10.96
N PRO A 56 -7.84 -3.31 9.66
CA PRO A 56 -7.66 -2.34 8.57
C PRO A 56 -8.87 -1.42 8.33
N ALA A 57 -10.04 -1.78 8.85
CA ALA A 57 -11.27 -0.98 8.74
C ALA A 57 -11.44 0.01 9.91
N GLU A 58 -10.60 -0.08 10.94
CA GLU A 58 -10.71 0.75 12.13
C GLU A 58 -9.90 2.04 12.00
N SER A 59 -10.26 3.04 12.80
CA SER A 59 -9.46 4.26 12.93
C SER A 59 -8.14 3.97 13.64
N ILE A 60 -7.08 4.74 13.37
CA ILE A 60 -5.78 4.62 14.06
C ILE A 60 -5.93 4.47 15.60
N PRO A 61 -6.73 5.29 16.31
CA PRO A 61 -6.87 5.13 17.76
C PRO A 61 -7.56 3.84 18.22
N ALA A 62 -8.36 3.20 17.35
CA ALA A 62 -9.03 1.95 17.65
C ALA A 62 -8.15 0.73 17.35
N SER A 63 -7.32 0.82 16.30
CA SER A 63 -6.31 -0.19 15.97
C SER A 63 -5.12 -0.21 16.93
N CYS A 64 -4.85 0.89 17.64
CA CYS A 64 -3.74 0.99 18.60
C CYS A 64 -4.17 0.55 20.02
N GLU A 65 -3.30 -0.17 20.73
CA GLU A 65 -3.58 -0.68 22.07
C GLU A 65 -3.78 0.44 23.13
N ASP A 66 -3.02 1.52 23.01
CA ASP A 66 -3.05 2.63 23.96
C ASP A 66 -2.82 4.01 23.30
N TRP A 67 -2.95 5.04 24.13
CA TRP A 67 -2.77 6.43 23.70
C TRP A 67 -1.32 6.75 23.29
N ALA A 68 -0.33 6.09 23.91
CA ALA A 68 1.07 6.31 23.58
C ALA A 68 1.38 5.79 22.17
N SER A 69 0.90 4.57 21.83
CA SER A 69 1.00 4.00 20.50
C SER A 69 0.22 4.86 19.50
N THR A 70 -1.01 5.25 19.81
CA THR A 70 -1.80 6.17 18.95
C THR A 70 -1.01 7.44 18.60
N LYS A 71 -0.42 8.12 19.59
CA LYS A 71 0.40 9.33 19.35
C LYS A 71 1.67 9.03 18.57
N ALA A 72 2.29 7.88 18.79
CA ALA A 72 3.47 7.45 18.04
C ALA A 72 3.13 7.16 16.57
N THR A 73 1.96 6.57 16.28
CA THR A 73 1.46 6.35 14.91
C THR A 73 1.27 7.68 14.18
N TYR A 74 0.57 8.63 14.80
CA TYR A 74 0.42 9.96 14.19
C TYR A 74 1.78 10.65 13.95
N ARG A 75 2.71 10.57 14.91
CA ARG A 75 4.07 11.12 14.74
C ARG A 75 4.87 10.41 13.67
N PHE A 76 4.66 9.12 13.45
CA PHE A 76 5.31 8.36 12.39
C PHE A 76 4.82 8.82 11.02
N CYS A 77 3.50 8.98 10.84
CA CYS A 77 2.92 9.47 9.59
C CYS A 77 3.31 10.92 9.27
N ASP A 78 3.57 11.75 10.29
CA ASP A 78 3.95 13.16 10.18
C ASP A 78 5.49 13.37 10.19
N ASN A 79 6.28 12.30 10.10
CA ASN A 79 7.73 12.38 10.17
C ASN A 79 8.35 12.59 8.79
N GLU A 80 9.04 13.71 8.57
CA GLU A 80 9.74 14.04 7.33
C GLU A 80 10.84 13.03 6.93
N SER A 81 11.34 12.23 7.86
CA SER A 81 12.30 11.16 7.57
C SER A 81 11.64 9.85 7.09
N VAL A 82 10.31 9.74 7.18
CA VAL A 82 9.53 8.59 6.72
C VAL A 82 8.96 8.90 5.35
N GLU A 83 9.64 8.43 4.32
CA GLU A 83 9.21 8.59 2.93
C GLU A 83 8.27 7.44 2.54
N PRO A 84 7.05 7.69 2.02
CA PRO A 84 6.12 6.63 1.60
C PRO A 84 6.69 5.69 0.53
N THR A 85 7.59 6.22 -0.31
CA THR A 85 8.27 5.48 -1.38
C THR A 85 9.16 4.37 -0.84
N GLU A 86 9.79 4.56 0.32
CA GLU A 86 10.61 3.55 0.99
C GLU A 86 9.76 2.39 1.52
N ILE A 87 8.59 2.69 2.08
CA ILE A 87 7.61 1.67 2.53
C ILE A 87 7.20 0.80 1.33
N LEU A 88 6.79 1.45 0.24
CA LEU A 88 6.35 0.76 -0.97
C LEU A 88 7.50 0.00 -1.64
N SER A 89 8.72 0.55 -1.65
CA SER A 89 9.92 -0.10 -2.21
C SER A 89 10.26 -1.39 -1.46
N ALA A 90 10.20 -1.35 -0.12
CA ALA A 90 10.42 -2.54 0.71
C ALA A 90 9.40 -3.64 0.41
N HIS A 91 8.11 -3.29 0.33
CA HIS A 91 7.05 -4.21 -0.10
C HIS A 91 7.32 -4.79 -1.50
N LYS A 92 7.66 -3.95 -2.48
CA LYS A 92 7.99 -4.40 -3.85
C LYS A 92 9.18 -5.35 -3.88
N GLN A 93 10.19 -5.13 -3.03
CA GLN A 93 11.33 -6.04 -2.92
C GLN A 93 10.90 -7.40 -2.36
N SER A 94 10.06 -7.40 -1.32
CA SER A 94 9.48 -8.61 -0.74
C SER A 94 8.61 -9.36 -1.74
N GLN A 95 7.76 -8.65 -2.50
CA GLN A 95 6.99 -9.20 -3.62
C GLN A 95 7.88 -9.88 -4.66
N ARG A 96 8.94 -9.21 -5.11
CA ARG A 96 9.90 -9.79 -6.06
C ARG A 96 10.58 -11.02 -5.50
N SER A 97 10.90 -11.05 -4.21
CA SER A 97 11.51 -12.22 -3.58
C SER A 97 10.60 -13.47 -3.55
N ARG A 98 9.28 -13.26 -3.64
CA ARG A 98 8.28 -14.34 -3.76
C ARG A 98 8.12 -14.87 -5.18
N VAL A 99 8.75 -14.23 -6.18
CA VAL A 99 8.64 -14.56 -7.61
C VAL A 99 10.03 -14.94 -8.16
N SER A 100 10.13 -16.12 -8.74
CA SER A 100 11.34 -16.64 -9.39
C SER A 100 11.29 -16.45 -10.90
N GLY A 101 12.45 -16.52 -11.57
CA GLY A 101 12.56 -16.30 -13.02
C GLY A 101 11.82 -17.29 -13.94
N GLY A 102 11.17 -18.32 -13.37
CA GLY A 102 10.33 -19.27 -14.11
C GLY A 102 8.84 -19.20 -13.75
N ASP A 103 8.44 -18.30 -12.84
CA ASP A 103 7.04 -18.15 -12.45
C ASP A 103 6.24 -17.42 -13.53
N GLU A 104 5.04 -17.92 -13.82
CA GLU A 104 4.04 -17.20 -14.58
C GLU A 104 3.22 -16.32 -13.62
N LEU A 105 3.02 -15.06 -13.99
CA LEU A 105 2.31 -14.08 -13.16
C LEU A 105 1.27 -13.33 -13.99
N LEU A 106 0.02 -13.36 -13.54
CA LEU A 106 -1.02 -12.46 -14.02
C LEU A 106 -0.82 -11.09 -13.35
N VAL A 107 -0.56 -10.07 -14.15
CA VAL A 107 -0.48 -8.68 -13.66
C VAL A 107 -1.82 -8.01 -13.89
N VAL A 108 -2.54 -7.74 -12.81
CA VAL A 108 -3.82 -7.01 -12.84
C VAL A 108 -3.54 -5.57 -12.47
N SER A 109 -3.97 -4.64 -13.33
CA SER A 109 -3.80 -3.21 -13.12
C SER A 109 -5.14 -2.50 -13.19
N ASP A 110 -5.37 -1.58 -12.26
CA ASP A 110 -6.54 -0.71 -12.28
C ASP A 110 -6.21 0.66 -11.66
N THR A 111 -7.04 1.66 -11.97
CA THR A 111 -6.92 3.02 -11.42
C THR A 111 -8.09 3.30 -10.50
N THR A 112 -7.81 3.55 -9.22
CA THR A 112 -8.79 3.95 -8.22
C THR A 112 -8.63 5.43 -7.87
N TYR A 113 -9.72 6.08 -7.49
CA TYR A 113 -9.74 7.48 -7.08
C TYR A 113 -9.86 7.57 -5.56
N LEU A 114 -8.93 8.28 -4.92
CA LEU A 114 -9.01 8.60 -3.50
C LEU A 114 -9.52 10.03 -3.35
N THR A 115 -10.71 10.21 -2.79
CA THR A 115 -11.38 11.51 -2.65
C THR A 115 -11.44 11.93 -1.18
N PHE A 116 -11.16 13.21 -0.89
CA PHE A 116 -11.09 13.73 0.49
C PHE A 116 -12.03 14.93 0.70
N PRO A 117 -13.35 14.76 0.55
CA PRO A 117 -14.29 15.88 0.41
C PRO A 117 -14.35 16.83 1.61
N ARG A 118 -14.08 16.34 2.84
CA ARG A 118 -14.21 17.09 4.09
C ARG A 118 -12.91 17.23 4.89
N HIS A 119 -11.77 16.86 4.32
CA HIS A 119 -10.50 16.98 5.03
C HIS A 119 -10.07 18.45 5.06
N PRO A 120 -9.69 19.05 6.20
CA PRO A 120 -9.34 20.47 6.29
C PRO A 120 -7.94 20.80 5.76
N ALA A 121 -7.05 19.81 5.66
CA ALA A 121 -5.73 19.95 5.04
C ALA A 121 -5.79 19.30 3.64
N LYS A 122 -6.02 20.10 2.60
CA LYS A 122 -6.15 19.64 1.20
C LYS A 122 -5.07 20.18 0.26
N ASP A 123 -4.07 20.85 0.80
CA ASP A 123 -3.02 21.44 -0.03
C ASP A 123 -2.31 20.36 -0.84
N GLY A 124 -2.28 20.50 -2.17
CA GLY A 124 -1.62 19.57 -3.09
C GLY A 124 -2.48 18.42 -3.65
N LEU A 125 -3.78 18.39 -3.36
CA LEU A 125 -4.73 17.49 -4.04
C LEU A 125 -5.19 18.08 -5.38
N GLY A 126 -5.54 17.22 -6.33
CA GLY A 126 -5.95 17.61 -7.69
C GLY A 126 -7.44 17.38 -7.94
N ASP A 127 -7.97 17.99 -8.99
CA ASP A 127 -9.38 17.85 -9.36
C ASP A 127 -9.65 16.46 -9.95
N ILE A 128 -10.57 15.70 -9.34
CA ILE A 128 -10.96 14.36 -9.80
C ILE A 128 -12.16 14.38 -10.77
N SER A 129 -12.89 15.49 -10.83
CA SER A 129 -14.20 15.60 -11.47
C SER A 129 -14.19 16.42 -12.75
N SER A 130 -15.25 16.24 -13.56
CA SER A 130 -15.59 17.13 -14.66
C SER A 130 -16.48 18.27 -14.17
N SER A 131 -16.05 19.52 -14.36
CA SER A 131 -16.74 20.84 -14.38
C SER A 131 -17.87 21.22 -13.40
N ASP A 132 -18.59 20.28 -12.76
CA ASP A 132 -19.82 20.57 -12.00
C ASP A 132 -19.76 20.20 -10.51
N ILE A 133 -18.74 19.45 -10.06
CA ILE A 133 -18.58 19.07 -8.65
C ILE A 133 -17.11 19.28 -8.30
N ASP A 134 -16.77 20.09 -7.31
CA ASP A 134 -15.39 20.21 -6.83
C ASP A 134 -15.06 19.00 -5.95
N VAL A 135 -14.37 18.00 -6.52
CA VAL A 135 -13.90 16.82 -5.78
C VAL A 135 -12.39 16.76 -5.90
N GLU A 136 -11.70 17.20 -4.85
CA GLU A 136 -10.26 17.10 -4.76
C GLU A 136 -9.83 15.69 -4.30
N GLY A 137 -8.76 15.18 -4.91
CA GLY A 137 -8.09 13.96 -4.47
C GLY A 137 -6.95 13.52 -5.38
N VAL A 138 -6.67 12.22 -5.40
CA VAL A 138 -5.60 11.63 -6.23
C VAL A 138 -6.08 10.40 -7.01
N LYS A 139 -5.51 10.21 -8.21
CA LYS A 139 -5.62 8.95 -8.96
C LYS A 139 -4.50 8.01 -8.50
N LEU A 140 -4.87 6.79 -8.15
CA LEU A 140 -3.94 5.74 -7.73
C LEU A 140 -3.99 4.60 -8.74
N HIS A 141 -2.97 4.51 -9.61
CA HIS A 141 -2.82 3.38 -10.52
C HIS A 141 -2.00 2.29 -9.82
N THR A 142 -2.59 1.11 -9.61
CA THR A 142 -1.93 0.00 -8.91
C THR A 142 -1.87 -1.24 -9.80
N SER A 143 -0.71 -1.88 -9.85
CA SER A 143 -0.49 -3.18 -10.49
C SER A 143 -0.17 -4.23 -9.44
N VAL A 144 -0.92 -5.32 -9.44
CA VAL A 144 -0.78 -6.43 -8.48
C VAL A 144 -0.47 -7.72 -9.24
N GLY A 145 0.46 -8.51 -8.71
CA GLY A 145 0.80 -9.82 -9.27
C GLY A 145 -0.01 -10.95 -8.64
N ILE A 146 -0.61 -11.81 -9.45
CA ILE A 146 -1.37 -12.99 -9.03
C ILE A 146 -0.83 -14.23 -9.74
N ARG A 147 -0.61 -15.31 -8.99
CA ARG A 147 -0.24 -16.61 -9.57
C ARG A 147 -1.48 -17.24 -10.24
N PRO A 148 -1.46 -17.54 -11.55
CA PRO A 148 -2.66 -18.01 -12.25
C PRO A 148 -3.10 -19.42 -11.82
N ASP A 149 -2.17 -20.25 -11.35
CA ASP A 149 -2.41 -21.62 -10.93
C ASP A 149 -3.02 -21.75 -9.53
N THR A 150 -2.56 -20.92 -8.61
CA THR A 150 -2.92 -20.93 -7.18
C THR A 150 -3.84 -19.80 -6.78
N GLN A 151 -4.02 -18.80 -7.65
CA GLN A 151 -4.74 -17.56 -7.38
C GLN A 151 -4.14 -16.74 -6.22
N GLN A 152 -2.93 -17.08 -5.80
CA GLN A 152 -2.26 -16.40 -4.70
C GLN A 152 -1.75 -15.03 -5.16
N MET A 153 -2.13 -13.99 -4.42
CA MET A 153 -1.57 -12.65 -4.61
C MET A 153 -0.12 -12.63 -4.14
N THR A 154 0.79 -12.23 -5.03
CA THR A 154 2.22 -12.04 -4.71
C THR A 154 2.49 -10.68 -4.09
N GLY A 155 1.62 -9.69 -4.32
CA GLY A 155 1.67 -8.34 -3.77
C GLY A 155 1.63 -7.26 -4.87
N VAL A 156 1.70 -6.00 -4.44
CA VAL A 156 1.84 -4.84 -5.33
C VAL A 156 3.20 -4.90 -6.06
N ILE A 157 3.14 -4.84 -7.39
CA ILE A 157 4.30 -4.74 -8.28
C ILE A 157 4.66 -3.27 -8.50
N ASP A 158 3.64 -2.46 -8.78
CA ASP A 158 3.79 -1.02 -8.96
C ASP A 158 2.59 -0.25 -8.43
N GLN A 159 2.83 0.98 -8.01
CA GLN A 159 1.78 1.91 -7.61
C GLN A 159 2.24 3.34 -7.88
N GLN A 160 1.40 4.08 -8.61
CA GLN A 160 1.67 5.45 -9.04
C GLN A 160 0.55 6.36 -8.55
N VAL A 161 0.96 7.41 -7.84
CA VAL A 161 0.07 8.50 -7.43
C VAL A 161 0.15 9.60 -8.48
N LEU A 162 -1.00 9.92 -9.07
CA LEU A 162 -1.15 10.93 -10.11
C LEU A 162 -2.09 12.03 -9.59
N VAL A 163 -1.61 13.27 -9.67
CA VAL A 163 -2.39 14.46 -9.33
C VAL A 163 -2.63 15.24 -10.61
N GLU A 164 -3.91 15.47 -10.94
CA GLU A 164 -4.32 16.27 -12.09
C GLU A 164 -4.73 17.67 -11.63
N ASP A 165 -4.12 18.70 -12.21
CA ASP A 165 -4.55 20.09 -12.05
C ASP A 165 -5.24 20.54 -13.35
N GLN A 166 -6.58 20.62 -13.31
CA GLN A 166 -7.37 21.01 -14.49
C GLN A 166 -7.27 22.51 -14.80
N GLN A 167 -6.74 23.35 -13.91
CA GLN A 167 -6.54 24.78 -14.17
C GLN A 167 -5.23 25.08 -14.92
N ALA A 168 -4.27 24.13 -14.92
CA ALA A 168 -2.95 24.32 -15.53
C ALA A 168 -2.64 23.40 -16.72
N GLY A 169 -3.42 22.34 -16.97
CA GLY A 169 -3.14 21.38 -18.06
C GLY A 169 -1.88 20.52 -17.84
N ASN A 170 -1.33 20.52 -16.62
CA ASN A 170 -0.12 19.77 -16.27
C ASN A 170 -0.46 18.61 -15.31
N THR A 171 0.15 17.44 -15.54
CA THR A 171 0.07 16.26 -14.65
C THR A 171 1.33 16.16 -13.80
N TYR A 172 1.19 15.92 -12.49
CA TYR A 172 2.33 15.77 -11.57
C TYR A 172 2.41 14.35 -11.01
N SER A 173 3.61 13.77 -11.02
CA SER A 173 3.95 12.52 -10.34
C SER A 173 4.54 12.84 -8.97
N THR A 174 4.04 12.20 -7.90
CA THR A 174 4.37 12.57 -6.51
C THR A 174 5.23 11.54 -5.77
N ASN A 175 5.72 10.50 -6.45
CA ASN A 175 6.48 9.40 -5.86
C ASN A 175 7.98 9.72 -5.55
N GLY A 176 8.31 10.94 -5.12
CA GLY A 176 9.63 11.29 -4.56
C GLY A 176 10.58 12.13 -5.45
N LYS A 177 11.41 12.94 -4.75
CA LYS A 177 12.35 14.02 -5.13
C LYS A 177 12.93 14.02 -6.56
N ASP A 178 12.09 14.35 -7.55
CA ASP A 178 12.35 15.34 -8.59
C ASP A 178 11.09 15.39 -9.48
N CYS A 179 10.40 16.53 -9.46
CA CYS A 179 9.25 16.80 -10.32
C CYS A 179 9.69 16.82 -11.79
N LEU A 180 9.76 15.66 -12.43
CA LEU A 180 9.92 15.59 -13.88
C LEU A 180 8.52 15.55 -14.51
N LEU A 181 8.19 16.69 -15.13
CA LEU A 181 7.03 16.88 -16.00
C LEU A 181 7.14 15.89 -17.17
N TYR A 182 6.18 14.98 -17.30
CA TYR A 182 5.96 14.32 -18.58
C TYR A 182 5.02 15.21 -19.40
N PRO A 183 5.46 15.73 -20.57
CA PRO A 183 4.55 16.44 -21.46
C PRO A 183 3.48 15.46 -21.96
N SER A 184 2.23 15.90 -21.93
CA SER A 184 1.11 15.18 -22.55
C SER A 184 1.23 15.34 -24.07
N ASP A 185 1.74 14.32 -24.76
CA ASP A 185 1.60 14.25 -26.21
C ASP A 185 0.23 13.63 -26.56
N ALA A 186 -0.54 14.40 -27.32
CA ALA A 186 -1.82 14.03 -27.93
C ALA A 186 -1.65 13.20 -29.21
#